data_AF-A0A2D6P322-F1
#
_entry.id   AF-A0A2D6P322-F1
#
_cell.length_a   1.000
_cell.length_b   1.000
_cell.length_c   1.000
_cell.angle_alpha   90.00
_cell.angle_beta   90.00
_cell.angle_gamma   90.00
#
_symmetry.space_group_name_H-M   'P 1'
#
loop_
_entity.id
_entity.type
_entity.pdbx_description
1 polymer ?
#
loop_
_entity_poly.entity_id
_entity_poly.type
_entity_poly.pdbx_seq_one_letter_code
_entity_poly.pdbx_strand_id
1 'polypeptide(L)'
;MKRPWLSAILNFFFLGVGYIYNGRRRWLGIGLTVVAILGTWVEFQIKDAAPELYPYAFAQFFILAVFLAIDGYKEAQFANQQTI
;
A
#
# COMPACT_ATOMS: atom_id res chain seq x y z
N MET A 1 13.87 -7.09 15.17
CA MET A 1 13.11 -7.91 14.21
C MET A 1 11.77 -7.25 13.92
N LYS A 2 11.45 -6.99 12.65
CA LYS A 2 10.17 -6.44 12.19
C LYS A 2 9.11 -7.54 12.17
N ARG A 3 7.82 -7.20 12.32
CA ARG A 3 6.72 -8.17 12.23
C ARG A 3 6.18 -8.18 10.79
N PRO A 4 6.38 -9.26 10.00
CA PRO A 4 5.98 -9.27 8.59
C PRO A 4 4.48 -9.06 8.36
N TRP A 5 3.66 -9.67 9.21
CA TRP A 5 2.20 -9.49 9.19
C TRP A 5 1.78 -8.03 9.41
N LEU A 6 2.48 -7.30 10.28
CA LEU A 6 2.20 -5.88 10.50
C LEU A 6 2.55 -5.07 9.25
N SER A 7 3.66 -5.36 8.57
CA SER A 7 3.99 -4.70 7.30
C SER A 7 2.94 -4.96 6.22
N ALA A 8 2.39 -6.18 6.15
CA ALA A 8 1.31 -6.52 5.21
C ALA A 8 0.05 -5.69 5.50
N ILE A 9 -0.42 -5.70 6.75
CA ILE A 9 -1.61 -4.97 7.17
C ILE A 9 -1.44 -3.47 6.89
N LEU A 10 -0.28 -2.91 7.23
CA LEU A 10 0.01 -1.50 6.98
C LEU A 10 -0.05 -1.17 5.49
N ASN A 11 0.55 -1.97 4.61
CA ASN A 11 0.50 -1.73 3.17
C ASN A 11 -0.88 -1.97 2.54
N PHE A 12 -1.70 -2.85 3.12
CA PHE A 12 -3.04 -3.11 2.63
C PHE A 12 -3.98 -1.92 2.88
N PHE A 13 -4.01 -1.40 4.11
CA PHE A 13 -4.88 -0.28 4.46
C PHE A 13 -4.30 1.08 4.09
N PHE A 14 -2.98 1.20 4.12
CA PHE A 14 -2.28 2.44 3.87
C PHE A 14 -1.11 2.16 2.92
N LEU A 15 -1.41 2.16 1.62
CA LEU A 15 -0.43 1.93 0.56
C LEU A 15 0.85 2.71 0.89
N GLY A 16 1.96 2.00 1.09
CA GLY A 16 3.24 2.64 1.39
C GLY A 16 3.72 2.52 2.84
N VAL A 17 2.82 2.46 3.84
CA VAL A 17 3.20 2.57 5.25
C VAL A 17 3.98 1.35 5.75
N GLY A 18 3.73 0.16 5.20
CA GLY A 18 4.53 -1.04 5.46
C GLY A 18 5.99 -0.87 5.04
N TYR A 19 6.24 -0.22 3.90
CA TYR A 19 7.61 0.09 3.44
C TYR A 19 8.31 1.10 4.36
N ILE A 20 7.57 2.09 4.88
CA ILE A 20 8.10 3.05 5.87
C ILE A 20 8.46 2.33 7.17
N TYR A 21 7.59 1.42 7.63
CA TYR A 21 7.82 0.60 8.81
C TYR A 21 9.04 -0.31 8.67
N ASN A 22 9.23 -0.93 7.50
CA ASN A 22 10.37 -1.81 7.21
C ASN A 22 11.68 -1.01 7.10
N GLY A 23 11.63 0.23 6.62
CA GLY A 23 12.75 1.17 6.58
C GLY A 23 13.67 1.03 5.37
N ARG A 24 13.67 -0.11 4.67
CA ARG A 24 14.52 -0.35 3.49
C ARG A 24 14.10 0.48 2.27
N ARG A 25 12.80 0.54 1.96
CA ARG A 25 12.24 1.30 0.82
C ARG A 25 11.38 2.50 1.27
N ARG A 26 11.88 3.28 2.24
CA ARG A 26 11.11 4.36 2.89
C ARG A 26 10.55 5.39 1.90
N TRP A 27 11.34 5.82 0.91
CA TRP A 27 10.91 6.81 -0.09
C TRP A 27 9.81 6.29 -1.02
N LEU A 28 9.91 5.02 -1.43
CA LEU A 28 8.82 4.35 -2.16
C LEU A 28 7.55 4.33 -1.30
N GLY A 29 7.68 4.02 -0.01
CA GLY A 29 6.58 4.06 0.94
C GLY A 29 5.89 5.42 1.00
N ILE A 30 6.67 6.50 1.17
CA ILE A 30 6.14 7.87 1.20
C ILE A 30 5.43 8.20 -0.12
N GLY A 31 6.05 7.90 -1.27
CA GLY A 31 5.44 8.14 -2.59
C GLY A 31 4.12 7.40 -2.77
N LEU A 32 4.06 6.12 -2.41
CA LEU A 32 2.84 5.32 -2.48
C LEU A 32 1.73 5.87 -1.57
N THR A 33 2.08 6.37 -0.39
CA THR A 33 1.10 6.99 0.52
C THR A 33 0.54 8.29 -0.05
N VAL A 34 1.38 9.13 -0.66
CA VAL A 34 0.92 10.35 -1.35
C VAL A 34 0.02 10.00 -2.54
N VAL A 35 0.42 9.02 -3.36
CA VAL A 35 -0.39 8.54 -4.49
C VAL A 35 -1.74 8.00 -4.01
N ALA A 36 -1.79 7.28 -2.89
CA ALA A 36 -3.05 6.79 -2.35
C ALA A 36 -3.96 7.93 -1.88
N ILE A 37 -3.44 8.94 -1.19
CA ILE A 37 -4.22 10.10 -0.75
C ILE A 37 -4.82 10.84 -1.96
N LEU A 38 -3.97 11.14 -2.96
CA LEU A 38 -4.42 11.82 -4.18
C LEU A 38 -5.39 10.93 -5.00
N GLY A 39 -5.11 9.64 -5.09
CA GLY A 39 -5.93 8.65 -5.78
C GLY A 39 -7.32 8.53 -5.17
N THR A 40 -7.42 8.41 -3.85
CA THR A 40 -8.71 8.38 -3.14
C THR A 40 -9.48 9.69 -3.33
N TRP A 41 -8.81 10.84 -3.34
CA TRP A 41 -9.48 12.10 -3.65
C TRP A 41 -10.09 12.09 -5.07
N VAL A 42 -9.35 11.62 -6.07
CA VAL A 42 -9.86 11.46 -7.45
C VAL A 42 -10.99 10.43 -7.51
N GLU A 43 -10.89 9.32 -6.77
CA GLU A 43 -11.89 8.26 -6.72
C GLU A 43 -13.25 8.77 -6.21
N PHE A 44 -13.25 9.65 -5.21
CA PHE A 44 -14.46 10.32 -4.75
C PHE A 44 -15.05 11.27 -5.81
N GLN A 45 -14.23 11.95 -6.61
CA GLN A 45 -14.74 12.77 -7.72
C GLN A 45 -15.39 11.90 -8.81
N ILE A 46 -14.80 10.73 -9.11
CA ILE A 46 -15.37 9.77 -10.07
C ILE A 46 -16.71 9.24 -9.57
N LYS A 47 -16.85 8.99 -8.25
CA LYS A 47 -18.10 8.55 -7.65
C LYS A 47 -19.27 9.49 -7.96
N ASP A 48 -19.02 10.79 -7.97
CA ASP A 48 -20.04 11.81 -8.21
C ASP A 48 -20.23 12.09 -9.72
N ALA A 49 -19.15 12.11 -10.50
CA ALA A 49 -19.18 12.48 -11.93
C ALA A 49 -19.48 11.32 -12.89
N ALA A 50 -19.07 10.10 -12.56
CA ALA A 50 -19.25 8.88 -13.36
C ALA A 50 -19.40 7.64 -12.45
N PRO A 51 -20.55 7.49 -11.75
CA PRO A 51 -20.75 6.47 -10.73
C PRO A 51 -20.52 5.03 -11.22
N GLU A 52 -20.80 4.75 -12.49
CA GLU A 52 -20.57 3.46 -13.14
C GLU A 52 -19.10 3.08 -13.26
N LEU A 53 -18.18 4.05 -13.23
CA LEU A 53 -16.73 3.83 -13.27
C LEU A 53 -16.14 3.61 -11.88
N TYR A 54 -16.85 4.00 -10.82
CA TYR A 54 -16.37 3.90 -9.44
C TYR A 54 -15.97 2.48 -9.02
N PRO A 55 -16.72 1.40 -9.33
CA PRO A 55 -16.31 0.04 -8.98
C PRO A 55 -14.96 -0.36 -9.60
N TYR A 56 -14.68 0.08 -10.83
CA TYR A 56 -13.41 -0.19 -11.50
C TYR A 56 -12.27 0.64 -10.89
N ALA A 57 -12.56 1.91 -10.56
CA ALA A 57 -11.61 2.78 -9.88
C ALA A 57 -11.22 2.23 -8.49
N PHE A 58 -12.18 1.70 -7.75
CA PHE A 58 -11.93 1.02 -6.47
C PHE A 58 -11.16 -0.30 -6.66
N ALA A 59 -11.59 -1.14 -7.62
CA ALA A 59 -11.00 -2.46 -7.83
C ALA A 59 -9.51 -2.41 -8.14
N GLN A 60 -9.05 -1.45 -8.95
CA GLN A 60 -7.61 -1.30 -9.23
C GLN A 60 -6.80 -0.97 -7.97
N PHE A 61 -7.29 -0.09 -7.10
CA PHE A 61 -6.61 0.27 -5.85
C PHE A 61 -6.63 -0.89 -4.85
N PHE A 62 -7.75 -1.62 -4.78
CA PHE A 62 -7.86 -2.81 -3.95
C PHE A 62 -6.86 -3.89 -4.38
N ILE A 63 -6.78 -4.19 -5.69
CA ILE A 63 -5.82 -5.14 -6.23
C ILE A 63 -4.38 -4.68 -5.93
N LEU A 64 -4.07 -3.40 -6.17
CA LEU A 64 -2.75 -2.84 -5.86
C LEU A 64 -2.40 -3.00 -4.37
N ALA A 65 -3.34 -2.72 -3.46
CA ALA A 65 -3.16 -2.88 -2.02
C ALA A 65 -2.84 -4.34 -1.63
N VAL A 66 -3.50 -5.33 -2.23
CA VAL A 66 -3.20 -6.76 -2.02
C VAL A 66 -1.76 -7.08 -2.42
N PHE A 67 -1.32 -6.65 -3.60
CA PHE A 67 0.04 -6.92 -4.07
C PHE A 67 1.10 -6.23 -3.20
N LEU A 68 0.86 -4.98 -2.77
CA LEU A 68 1.77 -4.26 -1.87
C LEU A 68 1.81 -4.86 -0.46
N ALA A 69 0.71 -5.44 0.02
CA ALA A 69 0.69 -6.17 1.28
C ALA A 69 1.60 -7.41 1.23
N ILE A 70 1.50 -8.19 0.15
CA ILE A 70 2.36 -9.36 -0.09
C ILE A 70 3.82 -8.95 -0.20
N ASP A 71 4.12 -7.91 -0.98
CA ASP A 71 5.49 -7.42 -1.15
C ASP A 71 6.08 -6.87 0.15
N GLY A 72 5.31 -6.08 0.91
CA GLY A 72 5.72 -5.57 2.23
C GLY A 72 6.00 -6.69 3.24
N TYR A 73 5.18 -7.75 3.24
CA TYR A 73 5.41 -8.95 4.06
C TYR A 73 6.75 -9.62 3.71
N LYS A 74 6.98 -9.88 2.42
CA LYS A 74 8.21 -10.52 1.93
C LYS A 74 9.45 -9.68 2.26
N GLU A 75 9.37 -8.36 2.11
CA GLU A 75 10.47 -7.47 2.47
C GLU A 75 10.77 -7.49 3.96
N ALA A 76 9.75 -7.50 4.82
CA ALA A 76 9.95 -7.61 6.26
C ALA A 76 10.60 -8.93 6.66
N GLN A 77 10.25 -10.05 6.00
CA GLN A 77 10.94 -11.33 6.18
C GLN A 77 12.40 -11.26 5.75
N PHE A 78 12.67 -10.69 4.57
CA PHE A 78 14.02 -10.53 4.05
C PHE A 78 14.89 -9.67 4.99
N ALA A 79 14.34 -8.54 5.47
CA ALA A 79 15.03 -7.67 6.41
C ALA A 79 15.40 -8.39 7.73
N ASN A 80 14.53 -9.29 8.22
CA ASN A 80 14.81 -10.06 9.43
C ASN A 80 15.91 -11.09 9.23
N GLN A 81 15.97 -11.74 8.06
CA GLN A 81 17.00 -12.74 7.74
C GLN A 81 18.41 -12.13 7.65
N GLN A 82 18.53 -10.86 7.29
CA GLN A 82 19.81 -10.14 7.22
C GLN A 82 20.35 -9.64 8.58
N THR A 83 19.54 -9.74 9.64
CA THR A 83 19.91 -9.33 11.01
C THR A 83 20.30 -10.52 11.92
N ILE A 84 20.50 -11.70 11.33
CA ILE A 84 20.98 -12.92 12.00
C ILE A 84 22.48 -13.04 11.77
#